data_AF-A0A2V6PHH2-F1
#
_entry.id   AF-A0A2V6PHH2-F1
#
_cell.length_a   1.000
_cell.length_b   1.000
_cell.length_c   1.000
_cell.angle_alpha   90.00
_cell.angle_beta   90.00
_cell.angle_gamma   90.00
#
_symmetry.space_group_name_H-M   'P 1'
#
loop_
_entity.id
_entity.type
_entity.pdbx_description
1 polymer ?
#
loop_
_entity_poly.entity_id
_entity_poly.type
_entity_poly.pdbx_seq_one_letter_code
_entity_poly.pdbx_strand_id
1 'polypeptide(L)'
;MAQKVARFLGTNNIDNAARLCHAPSTAAMKHAIGVAATTCSYKDWYGTDLIIFFGANPANDQPVTTKYLHEAKKRGAKVLLVNPYFEPGMARYWVPSTLSSALFGTGLADYWFPVSQGGDIAFLWGVLKILIANGWVDERFIRNHTVAFDELKSQSANLEFAQLEAQCGLDRAGMQEFAGLIRDAATAVLVWSMGITQHAFGGDAVQMILNLGLVKGFVGRDKCGLMPIRGHSSVQGGAEMGAYATVFPAGKPINRQNAQNLSDQYGFSVPDWIGLTAPEMVEACARGQLDLFYCLGGNFLRTLPEPEYVRSAMANVPTRVHQDIILTDQMFIEAKGEVLLLPAKTRYEQDDGGTETSTERRVMFSPEIPRQIGESKAEWKILRDLAAAIHPDRAHLVGCETGRKVREEIARVVPFYDGIQRFKSTGDAFQYGGPHLCADWKFPTPDGKAHFRPVALPDLGRPISAATLNSRRPGAGGTGPAPSIFRVS
;
A
#
# COMPACT_ATOMS: atom_id res chain seq x y z
N MET A 1 -9.11 -0.29 -17.76
CA MET A 1 -9.36 0.69 -18.86
C MET A 1 -8.45 1.89 -18.83
N ALA A 2 -8.33 2.66 -17.73
CA ALA A 2 -7.50 3.87 -17.68
C ALA A 2 -6.10 3.70 -18.28
N GLN A 3 -5.36 2.69 -17.83
CA GLN A 3 -4.01 2.43 -18.34
C GLN A 3 -3.96 2.01 -19.82
N LYS A 4 -4.98 1.28 -20.28
CA LYS A 4 -5.06 0.83 -21.67
C LYS A 4 -5.29 2.02 -22.58
N VAL A 5 -6.19 2.93 -22.18
CA VAL A 5 -6.49 4.15 -22.92
C VAL A 5 -5.29 5.11 -22.93
N ALA A 6 -4.62 5.33 -21.79
CA ALA A 6 -3.39 6.12 -21.75
C ALA A 6 -2.33 5.60 -22.75
N ARG A 7 -2.12 4.27 -22.77
CA ARG A 7 -1.16 3.62 -23.67
C ARG A 7 -1.63 3.61 -25.12
N PHE A 8 -2.93 3.49 -25.38
CA PHE A 8 -3.52 3.62 -26.71
C PHE A 8 -3.29 5.02 -27.31
N LEU A 9 -3.35 6.05 -26.45
CA LEU A 9 -3.00 7.44 -26.77
C LEU A 9 -1.49 7.68 -26.82
N GLY A 10 -0.66 6.65 -26.65
CA GLY A 10 0.79 6.71 -26.81
C GLY A 10 1.57 7.18 -25.59
N THR A 11 1.01 7.11 -24.38
CA THR A 11 1.70 7.54 -23.16
C THR A 11 1.69 6.50 -22.03
N ASN A 12 2.79 6.44 -21.27
CA ASN A 12 2.86 5.72 -19.99
C ASN A 12 2.63 6.66 -18.79
N ASN A 13 2.26 7.93 -19.00
CA ASN A 13 1.90 8.88 -17.94
C ASN A 13 0.53 8.52 -17.36
N ILE A 14 0.51 7.50 -16.51
CA ILE A 14 -0.65 7.12 -15.69
C ILE A 14 -0.15 6.64 -14.34
N ASP A 15 -0.74 7.12 -13.25
CA ASP A 15 -0.40 6.66 -11.91
C ASP A 15 -1.65 6.64 -11.01
N ASN A 16 -1.52 6.14 -9.78
CA ASN A 16 -2.64 6.03 -8.84
C ASN A 16 -2.22 6.32 -7.40
N ALA A 17 -3.21 6.41 -6.50
CA ALA A 17 -3.01 6.76 -5.09
C ALA A 17 -2.06 5.83 -4.32
N ALA A 18 -1.87 4.55 -4.71
CA ALA A 18 -0.87 3.69 -4.06
C ALA A 18 0.57 4.19 -4.23
N ARG A 19 0.85 5.10 -5.18
CA ARG A 19 2.13 5.79 -5.28
C ARG A 19 2.50 6.49 -3.97
N LEU A 20 1.53 7.19 -3.38
CA LEU A 20 1.67 7.95 -2.15
C LEU A 20 1.56 7.09 -0.89
N CYS A 21 0.93 5.90 -1.03
CA CYS A 21 0.67 5.03 0.12
C CYS A 21 1.76 3.97 0.31
N HIS A 22 1.88 3.04 -0.62
CA HIS A 22 2.61 1.79 -0.39
C HIS A 22 3.56 1.43 -1.54
N ALA A 23 3.94 2.40 -2.37
CA ALA A 23 5.05 2.22 -3.31
C ALA A 23 6.33 1.71 -2.62
N PRO A 24 6.71 2.20 -1.41
CA PRO A 24 7.83 1.63 -0.67
C PRO A 24 7.65 0.14 -0.35
N SER A 25 6.46 -0.27 0.09
CA SER A 25 6.15 -1.69 0.34
C SER A 25 6.32 -2.53 -0.92
N THR A 26 5.74 -2.07 -2.03
CA THR A 26 5.80 -2.76 -3.32
C THR A 26 7.25 -2.96 -3.78
N ALA A 27 8.10 -1.93 -3.66
CA ALA A 27 9.50 -2.00 -4.08
C ALA A 27 10.32 -2.95 -3.17
N ALA A 28 10.24 -2.77 -1.85
CA ALA A 28 11.00 -3.57 -0.89
C ALA A 28 10.59 -5.06 -0.95
N MET A 29 9.29 -5.37 -1.00
CA MET A 29 8.83 -6.76 -1.06
C MET A 29 9.21 -7.44 -2.38
N LYS A 30 9.13 -6.74 -3.53
CA LYS A 30 9.57 -7.31 -4.82
C LYS A 30 11.05 -7.70 -4.77
N HIS A 31 11.88 -6.83 -4.20
CA HIS A 31 13.31 -7.10 -4.04
C HIS A 31 13.55 -8.26 -3.06
N ALA A 32 12.93 -8.21 -1.88
CA ALA A 32 13.21 -9.17 -0.81
C ALA A 32 12.61 -10.55 -1.05
N ILE A 33 11.41 -10.66 -1.62
CA ILE A 33 10.67 -11.92 -1.69
C ILE A 33 9.95 -12.15 -3.03
N GLY A 34 10.21 -11.31 -4.04
CA GLY A 34 9.70 -11.50 -5.40
C GLY A 34 8.22 -11.15 -5.62
N VAL A 35 7.49 -10.77 -4.56
CA VAL A 35 6.06 -10.41 -4.63
C VAL A 35 5.81 -8.99 -4.15
N ALA A 36 4.70 -8.40 -4.57
CA ALA A 36 4.38 -6.98 -4.31
C ALA A 36 3.07 -6.77 -3.54
N ALA A 37 2.58 -7.83 -2.89
CA ALA A 37 1.31 -7.88 -2.19
C ALA A 37 1.52 -8.52 -0.81
N THR A 38 0.54 -8.36 0.08
CA THR A 38 0.41 -9.15 1.31
C THR A 38 0.65 -10.63 1.04
N THR A 39 1.31 -11.36 1.93
CA THR A 39 1.64 -12.78 1.72
C THR A 39 0.67 -13.77 2.39
N CYS A 40 -0.27 -13.30 3.19
CA CYS A 40 -1.22 -14.10 3.97
C CYS A 40 -2.64 -13.51 3.94
N SER A 41 -3.54 -14.06 4.74
CA SER A 41 -4.92 -13.57 4.94
C SER A 41 -5.17 -13.21 6.41
N TYR A 42 -6.21 -12.43 6.70
CA TYR A 42 -6.71 -12.20 8.06
C TYR A 42 -7.12 -13.50 8.77
N LYS A 43 -7.40 -14.58 8.03
CA LYS A 43 -7.58 -15.91 8.62
C LYS A 43 -6.30 -16.42 9.31
N ASP A 44 -5.12 -16.04 8.84
CA ASP A 44 -3.85 -16.40 9.47
C ASP A 44 -3.65 -15.68 10.80
N TRP A 45 -4.42 -14.62 11.10
CA TRP A 45 -4.41 -14.00 12.41
C TRP A 45 -5.01 -14.94 13.46
N TYR A 46 -5.86 -15.89 13.06
CA TYR A 46 -6.47 -16.83 13.98
C TYR A 46 -5.48 -17.90 14.43
N GLY A 47 -5.07 -17.80 15.70
CA GLY A 47 -4.17 -18.78 16.32
C GLY A 47 -2.72 -18.68 15.87
N THR A 48 -2.31 -17.52 15.32
CA THR A 48 -0.90 -17.10 15.30
C THR A 48 -0.46 -16.70 16.71
N ASP A 49 0.82 -16.81 17.03
CA ASP A 49 1.33 -16.43 18.35
C ASP A 49 1.41 -14.91 18.48
N LEU A 50 1.86 -14.22 17.42
CA LEU A 50 2.02 -12.77 17.40
C LEU A 50 1.35 -12.12 16.19
N ILE A 51 0.66 -11.00 16.45
CA ILE A 51 0.28 -10.03 15.42
C ILE A 51 0.98 -8.73 15.75
N ILE A 52 1.86 -8.28 14.86
CA ILE A 52 2.74 -7.14 15.12
C ILE A 52 2.39 -6.01 14.17
N PHE A 53 1.94 -4.88 14.69
CA PHE A 53 1.63 -3.70 13.90
C PHE A 53 2.77 -2.69 13.97
N PHE A 54 3.30 -2.31 12.82
CA PHE A 54 4.29 -1.24 12.66
C PHE A 54 3.65 -0.03 11.98
N GLY A 55 3.63 1.12 12.66
CA GLY A 55 3.10 2.36 12.10
C GLY A 55 1.68 2.23 11.54
N ALA A 56 0.84 1.41 12.19
CA ALA A 56 -0.53 1.12 11.77
C ALA A 56 -1.52 1.35 12.91
N ASN A 57 -2.74 1.74 12.54
CA ASN A 57 -3.83 2.01 13.49
C ASN A 57 -5.13 1.28 13.07
N PRO A 58 -5.19 -0.05 13.24
CA PRO A 58 -6.29 -0.85 12.69
C PRO A 58 -7.66 -0.53 13.30
N ALA A 59 -7.72 -0.02 14.53
CA ALA A 59 -8.99 0.33 15.18
C ALA A 59 -9.73 1.48 14.48
N ASN A 60 -8.97 2.47 13.97
CA ASN A 60 -9.52 3.63 13.27
C ASN A 60 -9.52 3.45 11.76
N ASP A 61 -8.41 2.95 11.20
CA ASP A 61 -8.19 2.95 9.75
C ASP A 61 -8.78 1.71 9.07
N GLN A 62 -8.88 0.59 9.80
CA GLN A 62 -9.47 -0.67 9.29
C GLN A 62 -10.39 -1.33 10.34
N PRO A 63 -11.47 -0.67 10.80
CA PRO A 63 -12.25 -1.10 11.97
C PRO A 63 -12.81 -2.51 11.85
N VAL A 64 -13.07 -3.02 10.64
CA VAL A 64 -13.50 -4.41 10.43
C VAL A 64 -12.46 -5.43 10.93
N THR A 65 -11.17 -5.11 10.86
CA THR A 65 -10.07 -5.97 11.33
C THR A 65 -10.08 -6.19 12.84
N THR A 66 -10.70 -5.29 13.63
CA THR A 66 -10.84 -5.45 15.09
C THR A 66 -11.62 -6.71 15.47
N LYS A 67 -12.56 -7.15 14.61
CA LYS A 67 -13.28 -8.43 14.79
C LYS A 67 -12.33 -9.62 14.69
N TYR A 68 -11.40 -9.56 13.74
CA TYR A 68 -10.40 -10.60 13.54
C TYR A 68 -9.39 -10.61 14.68
N LEU A 69 -8.96 -9.43 15.14
CA LEU A 69 -8.09 -9.30 16.32
C LEU A 69 -8.74 -9.88 17.58
N HIS A 70 -10.00 -9.54 17.83
CA HIS A 70 -10.74 -10.07 18.97
C HIS A 70 -10.75 -11.61 18.98
N GLU A 71 -11.04 -12.21 17.83
CA GLU A 71 -11.04 -13.67 17.69
C GLU A 71 -9.64 -14.28 17.75
N ALA A 72 -8.62 -13.61 17.22
CA ALA A 72 -7.23 -14.02 17.37
C ALA A 72 -6.79 -14.05 18.83
N LYS A 73 -7.11 -13.02 19.61
CA LYS A 73 -6.80 -12.93 21.04
C LYS A 73 -7.51 -13.99 21.86
N LYS A 74 -8.78 -14.28 21.57
CA LYS A 74 -9.51 -15.40 22.19
C LYS A 74 -8.79 -16.74 22.00
N ARG A 75 -8.01 -16.88 20.93
CA ARG A 75 -7.21 -18.07 20.61
C ARG A 75 -5.76 -17.97 21.09
N GLY A 76 -5.43 -16.96 21.90
CA GLY A 76 -4.13 -16.80 22.54
C GLY A 76 -3.11 -15.93 21.78
N ALA A 77 -3.48 -15.33 20.64
CA ALA A 77 -2.58 -14.43 19.93
C ALA A 77 -2.28 -13.18 20.76
N LYS A 78 -1.01 -12.76 20.79
CA LYS A 78 -0.58 -11.50 21.40
C LYS A 78 -0.48 -10.42 20.32
N VAL A 79 -0.97 -9.24 20.59
CA VAL A 79 -0.94 -8.09 19.68
C VAL A 79 0.09 -7.07 20.15
N LEU A 80 1.10 -6.83 19.33
CA LEU A 80 2.18 -5.89 19.58
C LEU A 80 1.99 -4.65 18.72
N LEU A 81 2.10 -3.46 19.32
CA LEU A 81 2.08 -2.18 18.62
C LEU A 81 3.45 -1.51 18.67
N VAL A 82 4.04 -1.25 17.51
CA VAL A 82 5.25 -0.43 17.34
C VAL A 82 4.82 0.86 16.68
N ASN A 83 4.58 1.89 17.50
CA ASN A 83 4.03 3.16 17.04
C ASN A 83 4.34 4.27 18.08
N PRO A 84 4.73 5.49 17.69
CA PRO A 84 4.87 6.62 18.61
C PRO A 84 3.61 6.94 19.40
N TYR A 85 2.43 6.58 18.88
CA TYR A 85 1.15 6.87 19.50
C TYR A 85 0.36 5.60 19.79
N PHE A 86 -0.13 5.49 21.03
CA PHE A 86 -1.06 4.43 21.43
C PHE A 86 -2.50 4.88 21.17
N GLU A 87 -3.12 4.32 20.14
CA GLU A 87 -4.52 4.60 19.82
C GLU A 87 -5.45 4.13 20.95
N PRO A 88 -6.35 4.98 21.48
CA PRO A 88 -7.33 4.58 22.49
C PRO A 88 -8.19 3.38 22.08
N GLY A 89 -8.58 3.30 20.80
CA GLY A 89 -9.29 2.16 20.24
C GLY A 89 -8.51 0.83 20.32
N MET A 90 -7.19 0.85 20.43
CA MET A 90 -6.39 -0.35 20.67
C MET A 90 -6.33 -0.75 22.16
N ALA A 91 -6.47 0.23 23.06
CA ALA A 91 -6.58 0.00 24.50
C ALA A 91 -7.94 -0.60 24.87
N ARG A 92 -9.02 -0.12 24.24
CA ARG A 92 -10.38 -0.60 24.47
C ARG A 92 -11.27 -0.31 23.26
N TYR A 93 -11.66 -1.38 22.55
CA TYR A 93 -12.60 -1.30 21.42
C TYR A 93 -13.93 -1.99 21.74
N TRP A 94 -15.04 -1.41 21.29
CA TRP A 94 -16.35 -2.05 21.35
C TRP A 94 -16.66 -2.65 19.98
N VAL A 95 -16.67 -3.98 19.89
CA VAL A 95 -17.09 -4.69 18.68
C VAL A 95 -18.60 -4.96 18.78
N PRO A 96 -19.47 -4.23 18.07
CA PRO A 96 -20.92 -4.33 18.28
C PRO A 96 -21.48 -5.70 17.88
N SER A 97 -20.80 -6.40 16.96
CA SER A 97 -21.18 -7.75 16.53
C SER A 97 -20.75 -8.87 17.50
N THR A 98 -20.20 -8.55 18.66
CA THR A 98 -19.81 -9.55 19.66
C THR A 98 -20.29 -9.11 21.04
N LEU A 99 -21.28 -9.82 21.60
CA LEU A 99 -22.01 -9.41 22.80
C LEU A 99 -21.12 -9.03 23.98
N SER A 100 -20.07 -9.81 24.27
CA SER A 100 -19.14 -9.52 25.37
C SER A 100 -18.32 -8.24 25.12
N SER A 101 -17.88 -8.00 23.87
CA SER A 101 -17.12 -6.80 23.50
C SER A 101 -18.02 -5.56 23.44
N ALA A 102 -19.28 -5.73 22.99
CA ALA A 102 -20.28 -4.66 22.99
C ALA A 102 -20.65 -4.18 24.41
N LEU A 103 -20.60 -5.08 25.40
CA LEU A 103 -20.93 -4.73 26.79
C LEU A 103 -19.74 -4.19 27.59
N PHE A 104 -18.54 -4.76 27.40
CA PHE A 104 -17.39 -4.46 28.27
C PHE A 104 -16.19 -3.82 27.56
N GLY A 105 -16.19 -3.78 26.23
CA GLY A 105 -15.01 -3.44 25.43
C GLY A 105 -13.97 -4.56 25.44
N THR A 106 -12.98 -4.47 24.58
CA THR A 106 -11.88 -5.45 24.48
C THR A 106 -10.55 -4.71 24.34
N GLY A 107 -9.58 -5.03 25.19
CA GLY A 107 -8.21 -4.59 25.00
C GLY A 107 -7.58 -5.34 23.84
N LEU A 108 -7.29 -4.63 22.74
CA LEU A 108 -6.77 -5.24 21.52
C LEU A 108 -5.25 -5.35 21.57
N ALA A 109 -4.52 -4.34 22.02
CA ALA A 109 -3.07 -4.42 22.17
C ALA A 109 -2.67 -5.04 23.52
N ASP A 110 -1.67 -5.92 23.49
CA ASP A 110 -1.05 -6.52 24.69
C ASP A 110 0.26 -5.81 25.05
N TYR A 111 1.02 -5.38 24.04
CA TYR A 111 2.29 -4.68 24.21
C TYR A 111 2.34 -3.44 23.32
N TRP A 112 2.94 -2.37 23.83
CA TRP A 112 3.16 -1.15 23.10
C TRP A 112 4.61 -0.70 23.22
N PHE A 113 5.26 -0.50 22.08
CA PHE A 113 6.62 -0.05 21.94
C PHE A 113 6.60 1.36 21.33
N PRO A 114 6.76 2.42 22.15
CA PRO A 114 6.59 3.81 21.77
C PRO A 114 7.79 4.35 20.99
N VAL A 115 8.04 3.83 19.78
CA VAL A 115 9.17 4.29 18.94
C VAL A 115 9.03 5.76 18.60
N SER A 116 10.13 6.51 18.67
CA SER A 116 10.18 7.89 18.20
C SER A 116 9.85 7.98 16.71
N GLN A 117 9.30 9.11 16.26
CA GLN A 117 9.01 9.32 14.84
C GLN A 117 10.28 9.20 14.00
N GLY A 118 10.31 8.22 13.08
CA GLY A 118 11.49 7.92 12.26
C GLY A 118 12.53 7.01 12.95
N GLY A 119 12.25 6.57 14.18
CA GLY A 119 13.10 5.68 14.97
C GLY A 119 12.93 4.19 14.65
N ASP A 120 12.02 3.83 13.73
CA ASP A 120 11.65 2.45 13.41
C ASP A 120 12.84 1.59 12.93
N ILE A 121 13.70 2.16 12.08
CA ILE A 121 14.90 1.45 11.57
C ILE A 121 15.87 1.14 12.72
N ALA A 122 16.10 2.10 13.63
CA ALA A 122 16.97 1.92 14.78
C ALA A 122 16.40 0.89 15.77
N PHE A 123 15.09 0.93 16.02
CA PHE A 123 14.39 -0.07 16.85
C PHE A 123 14.57 -1.48 16.27
N LEU A 124 14.30 -1.65 14.98
CA LEU A 124 14.42 -2.95 14.31
C LEU A 124 15.86 -3.45 14.25
N TRP A 125 16.85 -2.57 14.07
CA TRP A 125 18.26 -2.93 14.19
C TRP A 125 18.62 -3.46 15.57
N GLY A 126 18.16 -2.81 16.64
CA GLY A 126 18.44 -3.26 18.00
C GLY A 126 17.81 -4.61 18.32
N VAL A 127 16.56 -4.81 17.89
CA VAL A 127 15.88 -6.12 17.98
C VAL A 127 16.64 -7.20 17.21
N LEU A 128 17.00 -6.94 15.94
CA LEU A 128 17.76 -7.88 15.12
C LEU A 128 19.13 -8.20 15.73
N LYS A 129 19.85 -7.18 16.23
CA LYS A 129 21.14 -7.35 16.91
C LYS A 129 21.01 -8.30 18.10
N ILE A 130 19.96 -8.16 18.92
CA ILE A 130 19.68 -9.06 20.05
C ILE A 130 19.37 -10.48 19.56
N LEU A 131 18.47 -10.64 18.59
CA LEU A 131 18.10 -11.96 18.05
C LEU A 131 19.31 -12.70 17.47
N ILE A 132 20.12 -12.01 16.67
CA ILE A 132 21.30 -12.56 16.00
C ILE A 132 22.38 -12.93 17.02
N ALA A 133 22.71 -12.03 17.96
CA ALA A 133 23.76 -12.27 18.95
C ALA A 133 23.45 -13.45 19.89
N ASN A 134 22.17 -13.72 20.16
CA ASN A 134 21.75 -14.82 21.03
C ASN A 134 21.43 -16.12 20.26
N GLY A 135 21.56 -16.14 18.93
CA GLY A 135 21.19 -17.30 18.12
C GLY A 135 19.69 -17.62 18.12
N TRP A 136 18.83 -16.62 18.34
CA TRP A 136 17.36 -16.78 18.41
C TRP A 136 16.67 -16.74 17.04
N VAL A 137 17.43 -17.01 15.97
CA VAL A 137 16.99 -17.00 14.58
C VAL A 137 16.71 -18.42 14.09
N ASP A 138 15.94 -18.58 13.02
CA ASP A 138 15.75 -19.88 12.36
C ASP A 138 16.90 -20.15 11.38
N GLU A 139 17.98 -20.74 11.88
CA GLU A 139 19.18 -21.04 11.08
C GLU A 139 18.91 -21.97 9.90
N ARG A 140 17.96 -22.90 10.04
CA ARG A 140 17.62 -23.85 8.96
C ARG A 140 16.91 -23.12 7.83
N PHE A 141 15.92 -22.29 8.15
CA PHE A 141 15.25 -21.44 7.18
C PHE A 141 16.26 -20.53 6.46
N ILE A 142 17.07 -19.81 7.24
CA ILE A 142 18.04 -18.84 6.71
C ILE A 142 19.00 -19.51 5.72
N ARG A 143 19.66 -20.60 6.12
CA ARG A 143 20.63 -21.31 5.28
C ARG A 143 20.03 -21.82 3.97
N ASN A 144 18.81 -22.35 4.02
CA ASN A 144 18.22 -23.05 2.88
C ASN A 144 17.44 -22.12 1.93
N HIS A 145 16.83 -21.06 2.46
CA HIS A 145 15.82 -20.28 1.74
C HIS A 145 16.15 -18.79 1.61
N THR A 146 17.30 -18.35 2.12
CA THR A 146 17.67 -16.94 2.08
C THR A 146 19.09 -16.71 1.54
N VAL A 147 19.39 -15.46 1.22
CA VAL A 147 20.73 -14.94 0.87
C VAL A 147 21.04 -13.67 1.64
N ALA A 148 22.32 -13.29 1.71
CA ALA A 148 22.83 -12.05 2.32
C ALA A 148 22.57 -11.89 3.83
N PHE A 149 22.30 -12.98 4.56
CA PHE A 149 22.17 -12.91 6.03
C PHE A 149 23.49 -12.52 6.71
N ASP A 150 24.64 -12.97 6.20
CA ASP A 150 25.94 -12.64 6.77
C ASP A 150 26.24 -11.14 6.73
N GLU A 151 25.82 -10.44 5.67
CA GLU A 151 25.93 -8.98 5.56
C GLU A 151 25.09 -8.27 6.63
N LEU A 152 23.84 -8.73 6.84
CA LEU A 152 22.97 -8.23 7.91
C LEU A 152 23.60 -8.47 9.28
N LYS A 153 24.14 -9.66 9.52
CA LYS A 153 24.82 -10.04 10.77
C LYS A 153 26.02 -9.15 11.03
N SER A 154 26.92 -8.99 10.06
CA SER A 154 28.10 -8.13 10.16
C SER A 154 27.73 -6.68 10.45
N GLN A 155 26.73 -6.12 9.75
CA GLN A 155 26.30 -4.76 10.02
C GLN A 155 25.65 -4.62 11.40
N SER A 156 24.84 -5.59 11.84
CA SER A 156 24.25 -5.57 13.18
C SER A 156 25.32 -5.55 14.29
N ALA A 157 26.47 -6.21 14.07
CA ALA A 157 27.57 -6.25 15.02
C ALA A 157 28.24 -4.88 15.21
N ASN A 158 28.33 -4.10 14.13
CA ASN A 158 28.98 -2.78 14.10
C ASN A 158 28.12 -1.62 14.65
N LEU A 159 26.83 -1.85 14.93
CA LEU A 159 25.95 -0.82 15.48
C LEU A 159 25.99 -0.81 17.01
N GLU A 160 26.25 0.36 17.60
CA GLU A 160 26.27 0.53 19.05
C GLU A 160 24.86 0.71 19.62
N PHE A 161 24.56 0.02 20.73
CA PHE A 161 23.23 0.14 21.36
C PHE A 161 22.90 1.58 21.75
N ALA A 162 23.88 2.36 22.24
CA ALA A 162 23.68 3.75 22.60
C ALA A 162 23.15 4.60 21.44
N GLN A 163 23.61 4.35 20.20
CA GLN A 163 23.11 5.02 19.00
C GLN A 163 21.67 4.59 18.68
N LEU A 164 21.39 3.29 18.82
CA LEU A 164 20.06 2.74 18.54
C LEU A 164 19.02 3.24 19.55
N GLU A 165 19.36 3.27 20.84
CA GLU A 165 18.52 3.77 21.92
C GLU A 165 18.20 5.27 21.73
N ALA A 166 19.23 6.07 21.43
CA ALA A 166 19.08 7.48 21.10
C ALA A 166 18.11 7.74 19.95
N GLN A 167 18.23 6.96 18.87
CA GLN A 167 17.47 7.19 17.64
C GLN A 167 16.05 6.62 17.71
N CYS A 168 15.86 5.47 18.36
CA CYS A 168 14.54 4.84 18.46
C CYS A 168 13.72 5.39 19.64
N GLY A 169 14.36 5.96 20.66
CA GLY A 169 13.71 6.48 21.86
C GLY A 169 13.23 5.41 22.85
N LEU A 170 13.61 4.15 22.65
CA LEU A 170 13.46 3.08 23.64
C LEU A 170 14.84 2.70 24.19
N ASP A 171 14.86 2.26 25.44
CA ASP A 171 16.05 1.65 26.01
C ASP A 171 16.26 0.22 25.47
N ARG A 172 17.43 -0.33 25.78
CA ARG A 172 17.77 -1.72 25.47
C ARG A 172 16.80 -2.72 26.09
N ALA A 173 16.22 -2.43 27.24
CA ALA A 173 15.26 -3.33 27.89
C ALA A 173 13.99 -3.50 27.05
N GLY A 174 13.43 -2.41 26.50
CA GLY A 174 12.29 -2.48 25.59
C GLY A 174 12.60 -3.25 24.30
N MET A 175 13.79 -3.07 23.71
CA MET A 175 14.22 -3.86 22.56
C MET A 175 14.42 -5.35 22.91
N GLN A 176 14.93 -5.65 24.11
CA GLN A 176 15.11 -7.01 24.62
C GLN A 176 13.78 -7.70 24.89
N GLU A 177 12.79 -6.98 25.42
CA GLU A 177 11.43 -7.50 25.62
C GLU A 177 10.80 -7.87 24.27
N PHE A 178 10.86 -6.97 23.28
CA PHE A 178 10.36 -7.27 21.95
C PHE A 178 11.06 -8.49 21.33
N ALA A 179 12.39 -8.55 21.40
CA ALA A 179 13.16 -9.68 20.90
C ALA A 179 12.80 -10.99 21.62
N GLY A 180 12.51 -10.95 22.93
CA GLY A 180 12.03 -12.09 23.70
C GLY A 180 10.68 -12.62 23.21
N LEU A 181 9.74 -11.72 22.89
CA LEU A 181 8.45 -12.11 22.31
C LEU A 181 8.64 -12.82 20.95
N ILE A 182 9.52 -12.29 20.09
CA ILE A 182 9.85 -12.91 18.79
C ILE A 182 10.55 -14.27 18.97
N ARG A 183 11.45 -14.40 19.95
CA ARG A 183 12.14 -15.65 20.27
C ARG A 183 11.13 -16.76 20.56
N ASP A 184 10.15 -16.47 21.40
CA ASP A 184 9.16 -17.44 21.91
C ASP A 184 8.07 -17.78 20.89
N ALA A 185 7.88 -16.93 19.87
CA ALA A 185 6.87 -17.14 18.84
C ALA A 185 7.32 -18.15 17.78
N ALA A 186 6.47 -19.14 17.51
CA ALA A 186 6.63 -20.07 16.38
C ALA A 186 6.01 -19.50 15.10
N THR A 187 5.01 -18.63 15.24
CA THR A 187 4.24 -18.02 14.15
C THR A 187 4.00 -16.54 14.42
N ALA A 188 4.08 -15.70 13.38
CA ALA A 188 3.78 -14.29 13.49
C ALA A 188 3.28 -13.68 12.18
N VAL A 189 2.36 -12.73 12.28
CA VAL A 189 1.95 -11.87 11.17
C VAL A 189 2.45 -10.45 11.41
N LEU A 190 3.32 -9.97 10.53
CA LEU A 190 3.90 -8.63 10.57
C LEU A 190 3.08 -7.73 9.66
N VAL A 191 2.38 -6.78 10.27
CA VAL A 191 1.45 -5.85 9.63
C VAL A 191 2.05 -4.45 9.66
N TRP A 192 2.02 -3.72 8.54
CA TRP A 192 2.48 -2.32 8.53
C TRP A 192 1.67 -1.44 7.60
N SER A 193 1.65 -0.14 7.91
CA SER A 193 0.87 0.87 7.20
C SER A 193 1.67 2.17 7.00
N MET A 194 0.94 3.28 6.87
CA MET A 194 1.43 4.58 6.48
C MET A 194 2.42 5.21 7.45
N GLY A 195 2.38 4.87 8.74
CA GLY A 195 3.39 5.30 9.70
C GLY A 195 4.79 4.75 9.42
N ILE A 196 4.93 3.82 8.47
CA ILE A 196 6.21 3.34 7.97
C ILE A 196 6.50 3.89 6.57
N THR A 197 5.52 3.81 5.67
CA THR A 197 5.77 4.09 4.25
C THR A 197 5.80 5.58 3.89
N GLN A 198 5.12 6.45 4.65
CA GLN A 198 5.12 7.91 4.45
C GLN A 198 6.28 8.61 5.18
N HIS A 199 7.47 8.04 5.04
CA HIS A 199 8.72 8.57 5.58
C HIS A 199 9.79 8.61 4.49
N ALA A 200 10.75 9.53 4.59
CA ALA A 200 11.86 9.64 3.63
C ALA A 200 12.62 8.30 3.45
N PHE A 201 12.74 7.53 4.52
CA PHE A 201 13.38 6.22 4.55
C PHE A 201 12.38 5.05 4.58
N GLY A 202 11.14 5.26 4.11
CA GLY A 202 10.06 4.28 4.23
C GLY A 202 10.35 2.94 3.53
N GLY A 203 11.08 2.96 2.41
CA GLY A 203 11.51 1.73 1.73
C GLY A 203 12.46 0.88 2.57
N ASP A 204 13.39 1.53 3.26
CA ASP A 204 14.34 0.89 4.16
C ASP A 204 13.68 0.41 5.45
N ALA A 205 12.73 1.18 5.98
CA ALA A 205 11.94 0.76 7.13
C ALA A 205 11.11 -0.49 6.82
N VAL A 206 10.47 -0.57 5.64
CA VAL A 206 9.82 -1.81 5.20
C VAL A 206 10.84 -2.95 5.07
N GLN A 207 12.00 -2.71 4.45
CA GLN A 207 13.05 -3.74 4.34
C GLN A 207 13.47 -4.28 5.72
N MET A 208 13.53 -3.45 6.75
CA MET A 208 13.84 -3.89 8.11
C MET A 208 12.74 -4.76 8.73
N ILE A 209 11.47 -4.46 8.45
CA ILE A 209 10.34 -5.33 8.83
C ILE A 209 10.45 -6.68 8.10
N LEU A 210 10.83 -6.68 6.82
CA LEU A 210 11.05 -7.90 6.05
C LEU A 210 12.21 -8.71 6.61
N ASN A 211 13.34 -8.08 6.94
CA ASN A 211 14.47 -8.73 7.60
C ASN A 211 14.03 -9.38 8.92
N LEU A 212 13.24 -8.69 9.75
CA LEU A 212 12.69 -9.26 10.99
C LEU A 212 11.80 -10.49 10.74
N GLY A 213 10.93 -10.44 9.73
CA GLY A 213 10.10 -11.59 9.37
C GLY A 213 10.94 -12.78 8.86
N LEU A 214 11.98 -12.49 8.08
CA LEU A 214 12.85 -13.50 7.50
C LEU A 214 13.77 -14.17 8.53
N VAL A 215 14.23 -13.49 9.59
CA VAL A 215 15.07 -14.17 10.60
C VAL A 215 14.38 -15.32 11.33
N LYS A 216 13.04 -15.42 11.24
CA LYS A 216 12.24 -16.51 11.83
C LYS A 216 11.39 -17.28 10.79
N GLY A 217 11.58 -16.99 9.50
CA GLY A 217 10.78 -17.61 8.43
C GLY A 217 9.27 -17.36 8.56
N PHE A 218 8.86 -16.17 9.02
CA PHE A 218 7.45 -15.78 9.19
C PHE A 218 6.79 -15.39 7.85
N VAL A 219 6.86 -16.27 6.86
CA VAL A 219 6.29 -16.09 5.52
C VAL A 219 5.99 -17.44 4.90
N GLY A 220 5.01 -17.52 3.99
CA GLY A 220 4.79 -18.70 3.16
C GLY A 220 4.23 -19.93 3.87
N ARG A 221 3.68 -19.76 5.07
CA ARG A 221 3.11 -20.85 5.89
C ARG A 221 1.92 -20.35 6.69
N ASP A 222 1.06 -21.27 7.10
CA ASP A 222 -0.10 -20.98 7.95
C ASP A 222 0.28 -20.12 9.16
N LYS A 223 -0.57 -19.16 9.48
CA LYS A 223 -0.42 -18.27 10.65
C LYS A 223 0.80 -17.35 10.60
N CYS A 224 1.49 -17.30 9.46
CA CYS A 224 2.62 -16.43 9.24
C CYS A 224 2.39 -15.53 8.03
N GLY A 225 2.93 -14.31 8.09
CA GLY A 225 3.00 -13.52 6.87
C GLY A 225 3.40 -12.06 7.05
N LEU A 226 3.61 -11.44 5.90
CA LEU A 226 4.04 -10.07 5.73
C LEU A 226 2.89 -9.31 5.07
N MET A 227 2.32 -8.35 5.77
CA MET A 227 1.07 -7.68 5.41
C MET A 227 1.24 -6.15 5.37
N PRO A 228 1.54 -5.55 4.20
CA PRO A 228 1.27 -4.14 3.98
C PRO A 228 -0.25 -3.93 3.95
N ILE A 229 -0.84 -3.53 5.08
CA ILE A 229 -2.29 -3.38 5.19
C ILE A 229 -2.73 -2.14 4.39
N ARG A 230 -3.32 -2.38 3.21
CA ARG A 230 -3.71 -1.31 2.30
C ARG A 230 -5.00 -0.61 2.78
N GLY A 231 -5.09 0.70 2.55
CA GLY A 231 -6.24 1.53 2.96
C GLY A 231 -7.37 1.57 1.93
N HIS A 232 -7.12 2.15 0.75
CA HIS A 232 -8.15 2.32 -0.29
C HIS A 232 -8.65 0.99 -0.86
N SER A 233 -9.96 0.90 -1.10
CA SER A 233 -10.56 -0.23 -1.81
C SER A 233 -9.93 -0.40 -3.19
N SER A 234 -9.59 -1.64 -3.54
CA SER A 234 -9.00 -2.01 -4.84
C SER A 234 -7.71 -1.27 -5.22
N VAL A 235 -6.99 -0.65 -4.29
CA VAL A 235 -5.68 -0.05 -4.61
C VAL A 235 -4.68 -1.13 -5.06
N GLN A 236 -4.85 -2.35 -4.53
CA GLN A 236 -4.14 -3.54 -4.97
C GLN A 236 -4.52 -3.92 -6.41
N GLY A 237 -5.81 -3.90 -6.73
CA GLY A 237 -6.30 -4.19 -8.09
C GLY A 237 -5.82 -3.18 -9.12
N GLY A 238 -5.86 -1.87 -8.81
CA GLY A 238 -5.34 -0.82 -9.69
C GLY A 238 -3.86 -1.01 -10.02
N ALA A 239 -3.05 -1.39 -9.01
CA ALA A 239 -1.65 -1.75 -9.18
C ALA A 239 -1.45 -2.94 -10.14
N GLU A 240 -2.24 -4.00 -9.98
CA GLU A 240 -2.15 -5.22 -10.79
C GLU A 240 -2.66 -5.04 -12.21
N MET A 241 -3.63 -4.15 -12.39
CA MET A 241 -4.09 -3.73 -13.71
C MET A 241 -3.06 -2.85 -14.43
N GLY A 242 -1.97 -2.42 -13.77
CA GLY A 242 -0.91 -1.60 -14.38
C GLY A 242 -1.27 -0.12 -14.48
N ALA A 243 -2.10 0.40 -13.57
CA ALA A 243 -2.36 1.84 -13.43
C ALA A 243 -1.17 2.55 -12.76
N TYR A 244 0.03 2.33 -13.30
CA TYR A 244 1.30 2.81 -12.78
C TYR A 244 2.19 3.26 -13.93
N ALA A 245 2.95 4.32 -13.66
CA ALA A 245 3.81 4.92 -14.65
C ALA A 245 5.09 4.10 -14.90
N THR A 246 5.37 3.17 -14.00
CA THR A 246 6.64 2.43 -13.91
C THR A 246 6.50 0.93 -14.21
N VAL A 247 5.27 0.42 -14.38
CA VAL A 247 5.01 -1.00 -14.67
C VAL A 247 3.80 -1.19 -15.57
N PHE A 248 3.84 -2.24 -16.38
CA PHE A 248 2.72 -2.76 -17.13
C PHE A 248 1.79 -3.63 -16.24
N PRO A 249 0.60 -4.04 -16.75
CA PRO A 249 -0.26 -4.99 -16.05
C PRO A 249 0.50 -6.24 -15.59
N ALA A 250 0.00 -6.92 -14.56
CA ALA A 250 0.68 -8.02 -13.88
C ALA A 250 2.03 -7.64 -13.25
N GLY A 251 2.31 -6.33 -13.09
CA GLY A 251 3.54 -5.83 -12.47
C GLY A 251 4.80 -6.02 -13.30
N LYS A 252 4.66 -6.23 -14.62
CA LYS A 252 5.78 -6.41 -15.55
C LYS A 252 6.57 -5.10 -15.70
N PRO A 253 7.92 -5.13 -15.68
CA PRO A 253 8.73 -3.92 -15.90
C PRO A 253 8.45 -3.30 -17.27
N ILE A 254 8.48 -1.97 -17.35
CA ILE A 254 8.44 -1.27 -18.63
C ILE A 254 9.81 -1.44 -19.31
N ASN A 255 9.80 -2.15 -20.44
CA ASN A 255 10.93 -2.33 -21.34
C ASN A 255 10.39 -2.76 -22.72
N ARG A 256 11.26 -2.74 -23.73
CA ARG A 256 10.90 -3.06 -25.12
C ARG A 256 10.21 -4.42 -25.27
N GLN A 257 10.72 -5.45 -24.61
CA GLN A 257 10.16 -6.81 -24.72
C GLN A 257 8.74 -6.88 -24.15
N ASN A 258 8.53 -6.36 -22.94
CA ASN A 258 7.22 -6.39 -22.30
C ASN A 258 6.22 -5.45 -22.99
N ALA A 259 6.69 -4.33 -23.56
CA ALA A 259 5.89 -3.44 -24.38
C ALA A 259 5.39 -4.16 -25.65
N GLN A 260 6.28 -4.85 -26.37
CA GLN A 260 5.91 -5.65 -27.53
C GLN A 260 4.88 -6.75 -27.17
N ASN A 261 5.13 -7.49 -26.09
CA ASN A 261 4.22 -8.54 -25.62
C ASN A 261 2.81 -8.00 -25.28
N LEU A 262 2.74 -6.77 -24.74
CA LEU A 262 1.47 -6.12 -24.44
C LEU A 262 0.81 -5.57 -25.70
N SER A 263 1.60 -5.04 -26.64
CA SER A 263 1.15 -4.62 -27.96
C SER A 263 0.51 -5.74 -28.75
N ASP A 264 1.12 -6.93 -28.76
CA ASP A 264 0.57 -8.10 -29.45
C ASP A 264 -0.79 -8.51 -28.86
N GLN A 265 -0.97 -8.37 -27.55
CA GLN A 265 -2.25 -8.64 -26.89
C GLN A 265 -3.30 -7.56 -27.16
N TYR A 266 -2.90 -6.29 -27.24
CA TYR A 266 -3.81 -5.17 -27.44
C TYR A 266 -4.11 -4.85 -28.91
N GLY A 267 -3.27 -5.31 -29.84
CA GLY A 267 -3.39 -4.97 -31.26
C GLY A 267 -2.97 -3.53 -31.58
N PHE A 268 -2.25 -2.85 -30.68
CA PHE A 268 -1.72 -1.50 -30.93
C PHE A 268 -0.36 -1.28 -30.24
N SER A 269 0.40 -0.30 -30.72
CA SER A 269 1.72 0.04 -30.17
C SER A 269 1.62 0.60 -28.74
N VAL A 270 2.38 -0.01 -27.82
CA VAL A 270 2.49 0.39 -26.41
C VAL A 270 3.88 1.00 -26.21
N PRO A 271 4.00 2.18 -25.57
CA PRO A 271 5.31 2.80 -25.37
C PRO A 271 6.21 2.00 -24.41
N ASP A 272 7.51 1.98 -24.67
CA ASP A 272 8.51 1.23 -23.90
C ASP A 272 9.31 2.07 -22.89
N TRP A 273 8.87 3.31 -22.62
CA TRP A 273 9.50 4.26 -21.68
C TRP A 273 8.68 4.48 -20.41
N ILE A 274 9.35 4.77 -19.29
CA ILE A 274 8.69 5.01 -17.98
C ILE A 274 8.02 6.39 -17.98
N GLY A 275 6.75 6.44 -17.57
CA GLY A 275 6.01 7.69 -17.45
C GLY A 275 6.27 8.46 -16.16
N LEU A 276 5.68 9.65 -16.09
CA LEU A 276 5.66 10.48 -14.89
C LEU A 276 4.77 9.85 -13.82
N THR A 277 5.28 9.77 -12.59
CA THR A 277 4.51 9.39 -11.40
C THR A 277 3.56 10.51 -10.98
N ALA A 278 2.58 10.23 -10.11
CA ALA A 278 1.58 11.22 -9.72
C ALA A 278 2.18 12.54 -9.16
N PRO A 279 3.21 12.52 -8.27
CA PRO A 279 3.91 13.74 -7.86
C PRO A 279 4.65 14.43 -9.01
N GLU A 280 5.37 13.67 -9.84
CA GLU A 280 6.11 14.21 -10.99
C GLU A 280 5.18 14.86 -12.02
N MET A 281 3.94 14.37 -12.17
CA MET A 281 2.91 15.02 -12.98
C MET A 281 2.52 16.39 -12.41
N VAL A 282 2.35 16.51 -11.09
CA VAL A 282 2.06 17.81 -10.44
C VAL A 282 3.24 18.77 -10.60
N GLU A 283 4.48 18.29 -10.45
CA GLU A 283 5.65 19.12 -10.73
C GLU A 283 5.73 19.52 -12.22
N ALA A 284 5.35 18.63 -13.14
CA ALA A 284 5.27 18.94 -14.57
C ALA A 284 4.17 19.99 -14.84
N CYS A 285 3.03 19.96 -14.13
CA CYS A 285 2.05 21.04 -14.14
C CYS A 285 2.69 22.36 -13.72
N ALA A 286 3.45 22.38 -12.61
CA ALA A 286 4.14 23.57 -12.11
C ALA A 286 5.10 24.15 -13.15
N ARG A 287 5.84 23.27 -13.87
CA ARG A 287 6.76 23.65 -14.94
C ARG A 287 6.07 23.98 -16.28
N GLY A 288 4.74 23.89 -16.38
CA GLY A 288 4.00 24.15 -17.61
C GLY A 288 4.28 23.13 -18.72
N GLN A 289 4.58 21.88 -18.35
CA GLN A 289 4.96 20.80 -19.28
C GLN A 289 3.80 19.90 -19.69
N LEU A 290 2.57 20.19 -19.24
CA LEU A 290 1.37 19.41 -19.54
C LEU A 290 0.29 20.32 -20.13
N ASP A 291 -0.17 19.99 -21.33
CA ASP A 291 -1.31 20.66 -21.98
C ASP A 291 -2.66 20.15 -21.45
N LEU A 292 -2.70 18.89 -21.04
CA LEU A 292 -3.88 18.19 -20.53
C LEU A 292 -3.53 17.44 -19.25
N PHE A 293 -4.35 17.58 -18.21
CA PHE A 293 -4.28 16.76 -17.01
C PHE A 293 -5.63 16.09 -16.71
N TYR A 294 -5.67 14.76 -16.81
CA TYR A 294 -6.87 13.94 -16.61
C TYR A 294 -6.86 13.31 -15.21
N CYS A 295 -7.69 13.84 -14.32
CA CYS A 295 -7.91 13.31 -12.98
C CYS A 295 -9.08 12.33 -12.98
N LEU A 296 -8.81 11.05 -12.70
CA LEU A 296 -9.83 10.01 -12.54
C LEU A 296 -10.02 9.70 -11.06
N GLY A 297 -11.02 10.31 -10.46
CA GLY A 297 -11.27 10.28 -9.02
C GLY A 297 -10.13 10.90 -8.18
N GLY A 298 -10.44 11.11 -6.90
CA GLY A 298 -9.46 11.58 -5.92
C GLY A 298 -9.27 13.10 -5.92
N ASN A 299 -8.33 13.58 -5.09
CA ASN A 299 -8.15 15.01 -4.85
C ASN A 299 -6.70 15.36 -4.48
N PHE A 300 -5.92 15.84 -5.45
CA PHE A 300 -4.52 16.19 -5.24
C PHE A 300 -4.34 17.29 -4.19
N LEU A 301 -5.22 18.30 -4.21
CA LEU A 301 -5.17 19.44 -3.29
C LEU A 301 -5.34 19.00 -1.82
N ARG A 302 -6.08 17.91 -1.57
CA ARG A 302 -6.31 17.37 -0.23
C ARG A 302 -5.36 16.24 0.16
N THR A 303 -4.65 15.66 -0.81
CA THR A 303 -3.86 14.43 -0.59
C THR A 303 -2.36 14.69 -0.58
N LEU A 304 -1.87 15.60 -1.41
CA LEU A 304 -0.45 15.91 -1.51
C LEU A 304 -0.01 16.92 -0.44
N PRO A 305 1.28 16.91 -0.04
CA PRO A 305 1.84 17.98 0.78
C PRO A 305 1.80 19.31 0.03
N GLU A 306 1.87 20.41 0.78
CA GLU A 306 1.93 21.78 0.23
C GLU A 306 0.75 22.12 -0.71
N PRO A 307 -0.49 22.17 -0.19
CA PRO A 307 -1.69 22.36 -1.01
C PRO A 307 -1.66 23.62 -1.87
N GLU A 308 -1.02 24.71 -1.41
CA GLU A 308 -0.91 25.93 -2.22
C GLU A 308 0.05 25.76 -3.40
N TYR A 309 1.16 25.02 -3.24
CA TYR A 309 2.01 24.65 -4.36
C TYR A 309 1.24 23.81 -5.38
N VAL A 310 0.51 22.80 -4.91
CA VAL A 310 -0.33 21.93 -5.77
C VAL A 310 -1.39 22.74 -6.51
N ARG A 311 -2.05 23.68 -5.82
CA ARG A 311 -3.03 24.60 -6.42
C ARG A 311 -2.41 25.41 -7.55
N SER A 312 -1.31 26.09 -7.29
CA SER A 312 -0.60 26.90 -8.29
C SER A 312 -0.11 26.05 -9.46
N ALA A 313 0.40 24.85 -9.19
CA ALA A 313 0.83 23.92 -10.22
C ALA A 313 -0.34 23.53 -11.13
N MET A 314 -1.47 23.10 -10.57
CA MET A 314 -2.63 22.68 -11.35
C MET A 314 -3.26 23.83 -12.16
N ALA A 315 -3.18 25.08 -11.69
CA ALA A 315 -3.66 26.25 -12.43
C ALA A 315 -2.87 26.53 -13.72
N ASN A 316 -1.64 26.04 -13.82
CA ASN A 316 -0.80 26.23 -15.01
C ASN A 316 -1.20 25.34 -16.19
N VAL A 317 -1.97 24.28 -15.97
CA VAL A 317 -2.42 23.36 -17.02
C VAL A 317 -3.57 24.00 -17.82
N PRO A 318 -3.45 24.13 -19.16
CA PRO A 318 -4.51 24.70 -19.99
C PRO A 318 -5.84 23.97 -19.87
N THR A 319 -5.85 22.65 -20.02
CA THR A 319 -7.08 21.84 -19.94
C THR A 319 -6.99 20.80 -18.84
N ARG A 320 -7.99 20.77 -17.96
CA ARG A 320 -8.09 19.75 -16.92
C ARG A 320 -9.41 19.00 -17.06
N VAL A 321 -9.34 17.67 -17.05
CA VAL A 321 -10.51 16.80 -17.06
C VAL A 321 -10.61 16.16 -15.68
N HIS A 322 -11.78 16.24 -15.07
CA HIS A 322 -12.09 15.54 -13.83
C HIS A 322 -13.23 14.55 -14.08
N GLN A 323 -12.93 13.27 -13.95
CA GLN A 323 -13.93 12.21 -13.97
C GLN A 323 -14.16 11.75 -12.55
N ASP A 324 -15.33 12.08 -11.98
CA ASP A 324 -15.63 11.83 -10.57
C ASP A 324 -17.13 11.61 -10.35
N ILE A 325 -17.48 11.11 -9.16
CA ILE A 325 -18.86 10.90 -8.69
C ILE A 325 -19.37 12.06 -7.85
N ILE A 326 -18.47 12.95 -7.40
CA ILE A 326 -18.78 14.15 -6.62
C ILE A 326 -17.95 15.35 -7.10
N LEU A 327 -18.41 16.57 -6.79
CA LEU A 327 -17.60 17.76 -6.96
C LEU A 327 -16.55 17.87 -5.84
N THR A 328 -15.33 18.24 -6.20
CA THR A 328 -14.21 18.44 -5.27
C THR A 328 -13.61 19.83 -5.45
N ASP A 329 -12.92 20.33 -4.44
CA ASP A 329 -12.38 21.69 -4.45
C ASP A 329 -11.26 21.93 -5.48
N GLN A 330 -10.53 20.88 -5.88
CA GLN A 330 -9.56 20.97 -6.99
C GLN A 330 -10.21 21.26 -8.35
N MET A 331 -11.51 20.98 -8.51
CA MET A 331 -12.26 21.24 -9.74
C MET A 331 -12.55 22.73 -9.92
N PHE A 332 -12.57 23.52 -8.84
CA PHE A 332 -12.81 24.96 -8.88
C PHE A 332 -11.52 25.79 -8.98
N ILE A 333 -10.36 25.15 -9.06
CA ILE A 333 -9.14 25.85 -9.46
C ILE A 333 -9.40 26.39 -10.87
N GLU A 334 -9.04 27.64 -11.16
CA GLU A 334 -9.18 28.18 -12.51
C GLU A 334 -8.07 27.60 -13.41
N ALA A 335 -8.41 27.22 -14.64
CA ALA A 335 -7.46 26.84 -15.67
C ALA A 335 -7.38 27.94 -16.72
N LYS A 336 -6.27 28.01 -17.48
CA LYS A 336 -6.15 28.98 -18.59
C LYS A 336 -7.11 28.68 -19.75
N GLY A 337 -7.43 27.41 -19.96
CA GLY A 337 -8.40 26.95 -20.94
C GLY A 337 -9.65 26.44 -20.24
N GLU A 338 -9.85 25.13 -20.24
CA GLU A 338 -11.10 24.51 -19.81
C GLU A 338 -10.92 23.60 -18.60
N VAL A 339 -11.95 23.57 -17.74
CA VAL A 339 -12.12 22.53 -16.73
C VAL A 339 -13.36 21.72 -17.09
N LEU A 340 -13.13 20.49 -17.55
CA LEU A 340 -14.18 19.58 -18.00
C LEU A 340 -14.52 18.60 -16.87
N LEU A 341 -15.81 18.47 -16.56
CA LEU A 341 -16.31 17.55 -15.55
C LEU A 341 -17.09 16.42 -16.22
N LEU A 342 -16.64 15.18 -16.03
CA LEU A 342 -17.25 13.99 -16.60
C LEU A 342 -17.90 13.16 -15.48
N PRO A 343 -19.24 13.18 -15.35
CA PRO A 343 -19.90 12.49 -14.25
C PRO A 343 -19.78 10.96 -14.41
N ALA A 344 -19.18 10.33 -13.41
CA ALA A 344 -19.05 8.87 -13.35
C ALA A 344 -20.16 8.23 -12.50
N LYS A 345 -20.44 6.96 -12.76
CA LYS A 345 -21.25 6.10 -11.88
C LYS A 345 -20.45 5.65 -10.67
N THR A 346 -21.12 5.40 -9.54
CA THR A 346 -20.47 4.85 -8.34
C THR A 346 -20.07 3.38 -8.52
N ARG A 347 -19.34 2.82 -7.55
CA ARG A 347 -18.86 1.42 -7.62
C ARG A 347 -19.99 0.39 -7.79
N TYR A 348 -21.19 0.69 -7.28
CA TYR A 348 -22.34 -0.21 -7.33
C TYR A 348 -23.16 -0.07 -8.61
N GLU A 349 -22.96 1.02 -9.35
CA GLU A 349 -23.73 1.34 -10.54
C GLU A 349 -22.93 1.02 -11.82
N GLN A 350 -21.76 0.38 -11.69
CA GLN A 350 -20.94 -0.01 -12.84
C GLN A 350 -21.66 -1.02 -13.71
N ASP A 351 -21.85 -0.68 -14.98
CA ASP A 351 -22.47 -1.52 -16.00
C ASP A 351 -21.81 -2.92 -16.04
N ASP A 352 -22.64 -3.97 -15.99
CA ASP A 352 -22.24 -5.40 -15.90
C ASP A 352 -21.49 -5.79 -14.60
N GLY A 353 -21.59 -4.96 -13.56
CA GLY A 353 -20.99 -5.15 -12.24
C GLY A 353 -19.51 -4.83 -12.15
N GLY A 354 -19.07 -4.46 -10.95
CA GLY A 354 -17.70 -4.09 -10.62
C GLY A 354 -16.92 -5.20 -9.92
N THR A 355 -15.61 -5.06 -9.91
CA THR A 355 -14.71 -5.93 -9.14
C THR A 355 -13.75 -5.12 -8.30
N GLU A 356 -13.45 -5.61 -7.11
CA GLU A 356 -12.43 -5.03 -6.24
C GLU A 356 -11.45 -6.08 -5.75
N THR A 357 -10.23 -5.65 -5.43
CA THR A 357 -9.20 -6.53 -4.88
C THR A 357 -8.81 -6.06 -3.49
N SER A 358 -9.02 -6.91 -2.48
CA SER A 358 -8.73 -6.58 -1.08
C SER A 358 -7.23 -6.61 -0.78
N THR A 359 -6.85 -6.13 0.41
CA THR A 359 -5.50 -6.28 0.99
C THR A 359 -4.99 -7.72 0.99
N GLU A 360 -5.89 -8.70 1.12
CA GLU A 360 -5.55 -10.13 1.13
C GLU A 360 -5.53 -10.75 -0.27
N ARG A 361 -5.49 -9.93 -1.33
CA ARG A 361 -5.48 -10.39 -2.74
C ARG A 361 -6.79 -11.05 -3.18
N ARG A 362 -7.86 -10.88 -2.41
CA ARG A 362 -9.17 -11.44 -2.74
C ARG A 362 -9.84 -10.54 -3.77
N VAL A 363 -10.03 -11.08 -4.98
CA VAL A 363 -10.79 -10.45 -6.06
C VAL A 363 -12.26 -10.79 -5.85
N MET A 364 -13.12 -9.78 -5.73
CA MET A 364 -14.52 -9.95 -5.35
C MET A 364 -15.43 -9.20 -6.33
N PHE A 365 -16.56 -9.80 -6.68
CA PHE A 365 -17.56 -9.21 -7.56
C PHE A 365 -18.65 -8.49 -6.77
N SER A 366 -19.06 -7.33 -7.26
CA SER A 366 -20.27 -6.63 -6.85
C SER A 366 -21.18 -6.47 -8.07
N PRO A 367 -22.42 -7.02 -8.05
CA PRO A 367 -23.33 -6.85 -9.16
C PRO A 367 -23.72 -5.38 -9.34
N GLU A 368 -24.11 -5.04 -10.56
CA GLU A 368 -24.72 -3.74 -10.85
C GLU A 368 -26.03 -3.60 -10.07
N ILE A 369 -26.20 -2.45 -9.44
CA ILE A 369 -27.48 -1.96 -8.93
C ILE A 369 -27.99 -0.98 -9.99
N PRO A 370 -28.98 -1.38 -10.83
CA PRO A 370 -29.39 -0.57 -11.97
C PRO A 370 -29.94 0.78 -11.50
N ARG A 371 -29.19 1.84 -11.80
CA ARG A 371 -29.54 3.22 -11.48
C ARG A 371 -28.81 4.16 -12.44
N GLN A 372 -29.54 5.14 -12.95
CA GLN A 372 -29.02 6.16 -13.86
C GLN A 372 -29.19 7.53 -13.23
N ILE A 373 -28.08 8.25 -13.02
CA ILE A 373 -28.07 9.60 -12.45
C ILE A 373 -27.64 10.59 -13.52
N GLY A 374 -28.61 11.36 -14.04
CA GLY A 374 -28.36 12.28 -15.14
C GLY A 374 -27.62 11.60 -16.29
N GLU A 375 -26.55 12.23 -16.75
CA GLU A 375 -25.70 11.74 -17.86
C GLU A 375 -24.54 10.85 -17.39
N SER A 376 -24.55 10.38 -16.13
CA SER A 376 -23.43 9.61 -15.60
C SER A 376 -23.22 8.30 -16.35
N LYS A 377 -21.96 7.95 -16.60
CA LYS A 377 -21.58 6.72 -17.28
C LYS A 377 -20.65 5.88 -16.41
N ALA A 378 -20.61 4.57 -16.62
CA ALA A 378 -19.60 3.72 -15.99
C ALA A 378 -18.19 4.26 -16.29
N GLU A 379 -17.31 4.24 -15.30
CA GLU A 379 -16.01 4.93 -15.39
C GLU A 379 -15.17 4.45 -16.57
N TRP A 380 -15.25 3.15 -16.84
CA TRP A 380 -14.53 2.50 -17.92
C TRP A 380 -15.12 2.83 -19.30
N LYS A 381 -16.42 3.14 -19.40
CA LYS A 381 -17.09 3.54 -20.64
C LYS A 381 -16.68 4.94 -21.07
N ILE A 382 -16.57 5.90 -20.14
CA ILE A 382 -16.13 7.27 -20.44
C ILE A 382 -14.77 7.26 -21.12
N LEU A 383 -13.81 6.51 -20.55
CA LEU A 383 -12.46 6.36 -21.12
C LEU A 383 -12.46 5.68 -22.49
N ARG A 384 -13.30 4.66 -22.68
CA ARG A 384 -13.44 3.97 -23.97
C ARG A 384 -14.02 4.90 -25.03
N ASP A 385 -15.11 5.61 -24.70
CA ASP A 385 -15.78 6.55 -25.59
C ASP A 385 -14.82 7.68 -25.99
N LEU A 386 -14.02 8.18 -25.05
CA LEU A 386 -12.96 9.17 -25.32
C LEU A 386 -11.92 8.64 -26.31
N ALA A 387 -11.38 7.44 -26.06
CA ALA A 387 -10.39 6.83 -26.95
C ALA A 387 -10.94 6.61 -28.37
N ALA A 388 -12.20 6.18 -28.48
CA ALA A 388 -12.90 6.00 -29.74
C ALA A 388 -13.16 7.33 -30.46
N ALA A 389 -13.48 8.40 -29.74
CA ALA A 389 -13.68 9.73 -30.32
C ALA A 389 -12.38 10.35 -30.84
N ILE A 390 -11.25 10.13 -30.17
CA ILE A 390 -9.93 10.65 -30.58
C ILE A 390 -9.40 9.91 -31.81
N HIS A 391 -9.59 8.58 -31.88
CA HIS A 391 -9.14 7.76 -33.01
C HIS A 391 -10.26 6.84 -33.54
N PRO A 392 -11.24 7.38 -34.30
CA PRO A 392 -12.37 6.61 -34.80
C PRO A 392 -11.96 5.37 -35.61
N ASP A 393 -10.95 5.52 -36.47
CA ASP A 393 -10.45 4.45 -37.36
C ASP A 393 -9.84 3.27 -36.58
N ARG A 394 -9.36 3.54 -35.36
CA ARG A 394 -8.71 2.58 -34.46
C ARG A 394 -9.58 2.21 -33.26
N ALA A 395 -10.83 2.67 -33.19
CA ALA A 395 -11.71 2.48 -32.03
C ALA A 395 -11.93 1.01 -31.69
N HIS A 396 -11.98 0.13 -32.69
CA HIS A 396 -12.12 -1.32 -32.52
C HIS A 396 -10.96 -1.97 -31.74
N LEU A 397 -9.76 -1.36 -31.73
CA LEU A 397 -8.59 -1.86 -30.98
C LEU A 397 -8.68 -1.59 -29.48
N VAL A 398 -9.49 -0.61 -29.06
CA VAL A 398 -9.72 -0.32 -27.64
C VAL A 398 -10.48 -1.47 -26.96
N GLY A 399 -11.40 -2.11 -27.69
CA GLY A 399 -12.20 -3.23 -27.22
C GLY A 399 -13.07 -2.90 -25.99
N CYS A 400 -13.33 -3.89 -25.15
CA CYS A 400 -13.97 -3.73 -23.84
C CYS A 400 -15.36 -3.07 -23.91
N GLU A 401 -16.22 -3.52 -24.81
CA GLU A 401 -17.55 -2.95 -25.07
C GLU A 401 -18.52 -3.13 -23.89
N THR A 402 -18.27 -4.13 -23.05
CA THR A 402 -19.05 -4.48 -21.86
C THR A 402 -18.13 -4.70 -20.66
N GLY A 403 -18.64 -4.58 -19.44
CA GLY A 403 -17.86 -4.87 -18.23
C GLY A 403 -17.42 -6.33 -18.19
N ARG A 404 -18.19 -7.24 -18.80
CA ARG A 404 -17.78 -8.64 -19.02
C ARG A 404 -16.57 -8.74 -19.93
N LYS A 405 -16.52 -7.98 -21.04
CA LYS A 405 -15.37 -7.93 -21.95
C LYS A 405 -14.13 -7.34 -21.28
N VAL A 406 -14.30 -6.36 -20.39
CA VAL A 406 -13.21 -5.87 -19.53
C VAL A 406 -12.63 -7.03 -18.70
N ARG A 407 -13.48 -7.82 -18.04
CA ARG A 407 -13.02 -8.96 -17.21
C ARG A 407 -12.37 -10.07 -18.04
N GLU A 408 -12.89 -10.38 -19.23
CA GLU A 408 -12.25 -11.31 -20.18
C GLU A 408 -10.83 -10.87 -20.55
N GLU A 409 -10.66 -9.58 -20.84
CA GLU A 409 -9.35 -9.05 -21.17
C GLU A 409 -8.40 -9.05 -19.96
N ILE A 410 -8.90 -8.73 -18.76
CA ILE A 410 -8.10 -8.82 -17.54
C ILE A 410 -7.58 -10.24 -17.32
N ALA A 411 -8.43 -11.26 -17.45
CA ALA A 411 -8.03 -12.67 -17.31
C ALA A 411 -6.92 -13.07 -18.30
N ARG A 412 -6.93 -12.49 -19.51
CA ARG A 412 -5.92 -12.73 -20.54
C ARG A 412 -4.60 -12.01 -20.25
N VAL A 413 -4.68 -10.72 -19.92
CA VAL A 413 -3.51 -9.82 -19.78
C VAL A 413 -2.83 -9.92 -18.42
N VAL A 414 -3.60 -10.32 -17.40
CA VAL A 414 -3.13 -10.53 -16.02
C VAL A 414 -3.43 -11.99 -15.66
N PRO A 415 -2.56 -12.96 -16.01
CA PRO A 415 -2.91 -14.37 -15.94
C PRO A 415 -3.30 -14.89 -14.55
N PHE A 416 -2.74 -14.31 -13.47
CA PHE A 416 -3.12 -14.68 -12.11
C PHE A 416 -4.52 -14.16 -11.70
N TYR A 417 -5.19 -13.41 -12.57
CA TYR A 417 -6.60 -13.02 -12.45
C TYR A 417 -7.55 -13.96 -13.22
N ASP A 418 -7.06 -15.02 -13.86
CA ASP A 418 -7.93 -16.00 -14.51
C ASP A 418 -8.97 -16.54 -13.52
N GLY A 419 -10.24 -16.51 -13.93
CA GLY A 419 -11.42 -16.71 -13.09
C GLY A 419 -12.31 -15.46 -13.03
N ILE A 420 -11.75 -14.25 -13.12
CA ILE A 420 -12.50 -12.99 -13.02
C ILE A 420 -13.57 -12.85 -14.11
N GLN A 421 -13.32 -13.37 -15.31
CA GLN A 421 -14.27 -13.37 -16.43
C GLN A 421 -15.53 -14.20 -16.18
N ARG A 422 -15.51 -15.08 -15.17
CA ARG A 422 -16.63 -15.97 -14.82
C ARG A 422 -17.58 -15.35 -13.80
N PHE A 423 -17.20 -14.22 -13.18
CA PHE A 423 -18.00 -13.54 -12.16
C PHE A 423 -19.31 -12.98 -12.73
N LYS A 424 -20.41 -13.28 -12.02
CA LYS A 424 -21.78 -12.91 -12.39
C LYS A 424 -22.65 -12.55 -11.19
N SER A 425 -22.36 -13.04 -9.99
CA SER A 425 -23.28 -12.95 -8.85
C SER A 425 -22.55 -12.56 -7.57
N THR A 426 -23.31 -11.95 -6.64
CA THR A 426 -22.80 -11.63 -5.30
C THR A 426 -22.20 -12.88 -4.64
N GLY A 427 -21.00 -12.74 -4.08
CA GLY A 427 -20.27 -13.83 -3.44
C GLY A 427 -19.20 -14.45 -4.35
N ASP A 428 -19.26 -14.24 -5.66
CA ASP A 428 -18.20 -14.63 -6.58
C ASP A 428 -16.88 -13.94 -6.18
N ALA A 429 -15.90 -14.75 -5.84
CA ALA A 429 -14.58 -14.29 -5.45
C ALA A 429 -13.54 -15.41 -5.61
N PHE A 430 -12.29 -15.01 -5.82
CA PHE A 430 -11.13 -15.89 -5.65
C PHE A 430 -9.99 -15.10 -5.00
N GLN A 431 -8.98 -15.81 -4.49
CA GLN A 431 -7.75 -15.20 -3.98
C GLN A 431 -6.60 -15.68 -4.85
N TYR A 432 -5.98 -14.76 -5.60
CA TYR A 432 -4.87 -15.16 -6.46
C TYR A 432 -3.65 -15.53 -5.61
N GLY A 433 -2.87 -16.50 -6.13
CA GLY A 433 -1.74 -17.07 -5.39
C GLY A 433 -2.14 -17.96 -4.22
N GLY A 434 -3.43 -18.31 -4.09
CA GLY A 434 -3.94 -19.13 -2.99
C GLY A 434 -3.92 -18.39 -1.65
N PRO A 435 -4.01 -19.13 -0.52
CA PRO A 435 -3.99 -18.55 0.82
C PRO A 435 -2.66 -17.82 1.12
N HIS A 436 -1.52 -18.38 0.69
CA HIS A 436 -0.19 -17.84 0.97
C HIS A 436 0.59 -17.56 -0.30
N LEU A 437 1.12 -16.34 -0.43
CA LEU A 437 2.24 -16.12 -1.36
C LEU A 437 3.53 -16.65 -0.73
N CYS A 438 4.44 -17.05 -1.60
CA CYS A 438 5.70 -17.69 -1.22
C CYS A 438 5.50 -18.97 -0.40
N ALA A 439 4.40 -19.69 -0.67
CA ALA A 439 4.05 -20.94 0.00
C ALA A 439 5.24 -21.93 -0.01
N ASP A 440 5.44 -22.62 1.11
CA ASP A 440 6.57 -23.54 1.35
C ASP A 440 7.94 -22.88 1.13
N TRP A 441 8.05 -21.57 1.38
CA TRP A 441 9.26 -20.78 1.17
C TRP A 441 9.81 -20.83 -0.26
N LYS A 442 8.89 -20.90 -1.24
CA LYS A 442 9.21 -20.78 -2.67
C LYS A 442 9.07 -19.32 -3.10
N PHE A 443 10.19 -18.61 -3.15
CA PHE A 443 10.19 -17.18 -3.47
C PHE A 443 10.25 -16.97 -4.99
N PRO A 444 9.35 -16.16 -5.59
CA PRO A 444 9.41 -15.82 -7.01
C PRO A 444 10.47 -14.73 -7.32
N THR A 445 11.61 -14.81 -6.66
CA THR A 445 12.83 -14.06 -6.99
C THR A 445 13.61 -14.83 -8.08
N PRO A 446 14.51 -14.17 -8.83
CA PRO A 446 15.27 -14.83 -9.89
C PRO A 446 16.08 -16.06 -9.43
N ASP A 447 16.52 -16.09 -8.17
CA ASP A 447 17.30 -17.16 -7.55
C ASP A 447 16.47 -18.09 -6.64
N GLY A 448 15.16 -17.88 -6.55
CA GLY A 448 14.26 -18.70 -5.74
C GLY A 448 14.36 -18.47 -4.23
N LYS A 449 15.15 -17.49 -3.76
CA LYS A 449 15.42 -17.25 -2.34
C LYS A 449 14.91 -15.89 -1.87
N ALA A 450 14.69 -15.75 -0.56
CA ALA A 450 14.42 -14.45 0.06
C ALA A 450 15.73 -13.69 0.35
N HIS A 451 15.72 -12.39 0.11
CA HIS A 451 16.91 -11.55 0.18
C HIS A 451 16.86 -10.70 1.45
N PHE A 452 17.76 -10.99 2.38
CA PHE A 452 18.08 -10.00 3.40
C PHE A 452 18.75 -8.81 2.73
N ARG A 453 18.53 -7.62 3.28
CA ARG A 453 19.25 -6.42 2.86
C ARG A 453 19.48 -5.54 4.07
N PRO A 454 20.73 -5.33 4.51
CA PRO A 454 20.99 -4.36 5.55
C PRO A 454 20.67 -2.95 5.03
N VAL A 455 20.23 -2.07 5.94
CA VAL A 455 19.94 -0.66 5.62
C VAL A 455 20.79 0.25 6.49
N ALA A 456 21.22 1.39 5.95
CA ALA A 456 21.92 2.40 6.74
C ALA A 456 21.01 2.93 7.86
N LEU A 457 21.60 3.28 9.01
CA LEU A 457 20.87 4.08 9.99
C LEU A 457 20.64 5.47 9.39
N PRO A 458 19.39 5.95 9.35
CA PRO A 458 19.10 7.23 8.73
C PRO A 458 19.62 8.38 9.58
N ASP A 459 20.13 9.42 8.93
CA ASP A 459 20.32 10.71 9.59
C ASP A 459 18.95 11.41 9.69
N LEU A 460 18.43 11.52 10.92
CA LEU A 460 17.14 12.14 11.17
C LEU A 460 17.21 13.68 11.24
N GLY A 461 18.40 14.28 11.14
CA GLY A 461 18.60 15.72 11.17
C GLY A 461 18.17 16.38 12.49
N ARG A 462 18.02 15.59 13.56
CA ARG A 462 17.64 16.05 14.90
C ARG A 462 18.79 15.76 15.87
N PRO A 463 19.17 16.72 16.74
CA PRO A 463 20.19 16.47 17.74
C PRO A 463 19.75 15.35 18.68
N ILE A 464 20.65 14.39 18.92
CA ILE A 464 20.46 13.16 19.69
C ILE A 464 20.10 13.39 21.19
N SER A 465 20.04 14.64 21.66
CA SER A 465 20.05 14.98 23.08
C SER A 465 18.83 15.74 23.63
N ALA A 466 17.66 15.73 23.00
CA ALA A 466 16.49 16.42 23.58
C ALA A 466 15.20 15.62 23.42
N ALA A 467 14.53 15.38 24.56
CA ALA A 467 13.14 14.95 24.62
C ALA A 467 12.30 15.85 23.71
N THR A 468 12.05 15.38 22.50
CA THR A 468 11.34 16.17 21.50
C THR A 468 9.86 15.97 21.78
N LEU A 469 9.22 17.00 22.34
CA LEU A 469 7.77 17.05 22.48
C LEU A 469 7.15 17.04 21.08
N ASN A 470 6.73 15.87 20.62
CA ASN A 470 6.00 15.71 19.37
C ASN A 470 4.56 16.17 19.60
N SER A 471 4.28 17.46 19.37
CA SER A 471 2.90 17.96 19.37
C SER A 471 2.21 17.57 18.05
N ARG A 472 1.10 16.83 18.15
CA ARG A 472 0.14 16.67 17.05
C ARG A 472 -0.96 17.70 17.21
N ARG A 473 -1.24 18.49 16.16
CA ARG A 473 -2.54 19.16 16.03
C ARG A 473 -3.57 18.08 15.67
N PRO A 474 -4.65 17.89 16.45
CA PRO A 474 -5.81 17.18 15.97
C PRO A 474 -6.45 18.02 14.87
N GLY A 475 -6.69 17.43 13.70
CA GLY A 475 -7.52 18.06 12.67
C GLY A 475 -8.96 18.13 13.16
N ALA A 476 -9.38 19.30 13.65
CA ALA A 476 -10.78 19.67 13.81
C ALA A 476 -10.92 21.14 13.39
N GLY A 477 -11.91 21.42 12.55
CA GLY A 477 -12.19 22.76 12.04
C GLY A 477 -12.37 23.77 13.16
N GLY A 478 -11.76 24.94 13.00
CA GLY A 478 -11.88 26.06 13.91
C GLY A 478 -10.99 27.20 13.46
N THR A 479 -11.61 28.28 12.98
CA THR A 479 -10.97 29.55 12.64
C THR A 479 -10.41 30.21 13.90
N GLY A 480 -9.07 30.35 14.00
CA GLY A 480 -8.39 31.09 15.05
C GLY A 480 -6.90 31.27 14.74
N PRO A 481 -6.26 32.40 15.12
CA PRO A 481 -4.94 32.78 14.62
C PRO A 481 -3.81 31.91 15.19
N ALA A 482 -2.75 31.76 14.40
CA ALA A 482 -1.56 30.97 14.72
C ALA A 482 -0.82 31.52 15.97
N PRO A 483 -0.36 30.67 16.91
CA PRO A 483 0.56 31.11 17.94
C PRO A 483 2.01 31.01 17.44
N SER A 484 2.74 32.08 17.74
CA SER A 484 4.17 32.31 17.59
C SER A 484 5.02 31.34 18.41
N ILE A 485 6.17 30.99 17.84
CA ILE A 485 7.22 30.16 18.45
C ILE A 485 7.88 30.95 19.58
N PHE A 486 7.79 30.48 20.83
CA PHE A 486 8.68 30.92 21.90
C PHE A 486 9.93 30.04 21.89
N ARG A 487 11.09 30.65 21.62
CA ARG A 487 12.40 30.14 22.03
C ARG A 487 12.51 30.33 23.54
N VAL A 488 12.86 29.27 24.27
CA VAL A 488 13.40 29.38 25.63
C VAL A 488 14.88 29.03 25.55
N SER A 489 15.68 29.94 26.12
CA SER A 489 17.14 29.95 26.23
C SER A 489 17.73 28.75 26.94
#